data_AF-A0A9X6XA10-F1
#
_entry.id   AF-A0A9X6XA10-F1
#
_cell.length_a   1.000
_cell.length_b   1.000
_cell.length_c   1.000
_cell.angle_alpha   90.00
_cell.angle_beta   90.00
_cell.angle_gamma   90.00
#
_symmetry.space_group_name_H-M   'P 1'
#
loop_
_entity.id
_entity.type
_entity.pdbx_description
1 polymer ?
#
loop_
_entity_poly.entity_id
_entity_poly.type
_entity_poly.pdbx_seq_one_letter_code
_entity_poly.pdbx_strand_id
1 'polypeptide(L)' 'MGQNKQAIHLHKRLNTLHTKHNERVAEFHKQHALQIENGENGNGLLAKWERFVYFKGRNAFKTIKGFVK' A
#
# COMPACT_ATOMS: atom_id res chain seq x y z
N MET A 1 -7.97 -23.30 -34.73
CA MET A 1 -8.15 -22.37 -33.56
C MET A 1 -7.24 -22.77 -32.38
N GLY A 2 -5.93 -22.90 -32.59
CA GLY A 2 -4.99 -23.43 -31.58
C GLY A 2 -4.22 -22.40 -30.74
N GLN A 3 -4.25 -21.12 -31.13
CA GLN A 3 -3.43 -20.06 -30.50
C GLN A 3 -3.97 -19.55 -29.15
N ASN A 4 -5.08 -20.10 -28.64
CA ASN A 4 -5.80 -19.48 -27.52
C ASN A 4 -5.45 -20.09 -26.13
N LYS A 5 -5.11 -21.38 -26.05
CA LYS A 5 -4.93 -22.05 -24.75
C LYS A 5 -3.67 -21.60 -24.00
N GLN A 6 -2.55 -21.41 -24.71
CA GLN A 6 -1.30 -20.94 -24.12
C GLN A 6 -1.40 -19.48 -23.67
N ALA A 7 -2.02 -18.62 -24.49
CA ALA A 7 -2.26 -17.23 -24.15
C ALA A 7 -3.18 -17.08 -22.92
N ILE A 8 -4.27 -17.85 -22.85
CA ILE A 8 -5.16 -17.87 -21.68
C ILE A 8 -4.42 -18.37 -20.43
N HIS A 9 -3.61 -19.42 -20.56
CA HIS A 9 -2.84 -19.94 -19.43
C HIS A 9 -1.81 -18.92 -18.92
N LEU A 10 -1.09 -18.25 -19.84
CA LEU A 10 -0.14 -17.20 -19.49
C LEU A 10 -0.84 -16.01 -18.82
N HIS A 11 -1.96 -15.56 -19.38
CA HIS A 11 -2.76 -14.48 -18.80
C HIS A 11 -3.20 -14.81 -17.37
N LYS A 12 -3.77 -16.02 -17.14
CA LYS A 12 -4.17 -16.47 -15.81
C LYS A 12 -3.00 -16.51 -14.82
N ARG A 13 -1.85 -17.01 -15.26
CA ARG A 13 -0.64 -17.06 -14.42
C ARG A 13 -0.16 -15.66 -14.04
N LEU A 14 -0.03 -14.75 -15.00
CA LEU A 14 0.41 -13.38 -14.74
C LEU A 14 -0.59 -12.62 -13.87
N ASN A 15 -1.89 -12.75 -14.14
CA ASN A 15 -2.92 -12.13 -13.31
C ASN A 15 -2.84 -12.63 -11.86
N THR A 16 -2.66 -13.94 -11.66
CA THR A 16 -2.50 -14.51 -10.31
C THR A 16 -1.26 -13.95 -9.61
N LEU A 17 -0.14 -13.82 -10.33
CA LEU A 17 1.09 -13.24 -9.76
C LEU A 17 0.91 -11.77 -9.39
N HIS A 18 0.24 -10.97 -10.23
CA HIS A 18 -0.07 -9.58 -9.96
C HIS A 18 -1.01 -9.42 -8.78
N THR A 19 -2.08 -10.20 -8.70
CA THR A 19 -3.00 -10.19 -7.55
C THR A 19 -2.25 -10.49 -6.26
N LYS A 20 -1.44 -11.56 -6.23
CA LYS A 20 -0.64 -11.91 -5.05
C LYS A 20 0.40 -10.85 -4.70
N HIS A 21 1.00 -10.19 -5.70
CA HIS A 21 1.92 -9.08 -5.46
C HIS A 21 1.18 -7.90 -4.80
N ASN A 22 0.03 -7.52 -5.34
CA ASN A 22 -0.79 -6.43 -4.81
C ASN A 22 -1.26 -6.72 -3.39
N GLU A 23 -1.64 -7.96 -3.07
CA GLU A 23 -1.96 -8.38 -1.71
C GLU A 23 -0.78 -8.19 -0.74
N ARG A 24 0.43 -8.62 -1.14
CA ARG A 24 1.64 -8.43 -0.32
C ARG A 24 2.00 -6.96 -0.16
N VAL A 25 1.87 -6.16 -1.22
CA VAL A 25 2.14 -4.71 -1.17
C VAL A 25 1.13 -4.00 -0.29
N ALA A 26 -0.16 -4.38 -0.35
CA ALA A 26 -1.17 -3.83 0.54
C ALA A 26 -0.87 -4.15 2.00
N GLU A 27 -0.49 -5.39 2.29
CA GLU A 27 -0.13 -5.79 3.66
C GLU A 27 1.13 -5.08 4.16
N PHE A 28 2.15 -4.97 3.31
CA PHE A 28 3.36 -4.19 3.61
C PHE A 28 3.01 -2.74 3.98
N HIS A 29 2.16 -2.06 3.20
CA HIS A 29 1.77 -0.68 3.51
C HIS A 29 1.01 -0.55 4.83
N LYS A 30 0.14 -1.51 5.17
CA LYS A 30 -0.54 -1.51 6.49
C LYS A 30 0.47 -1.61 7.63
N GLN A 31 1.40 -2.57 7.53
CA GLN A 31 2.43 -2.78 8.54
C GLN A 31 3.35 -1.55 8.66
N HIS A 32 3.74 -0.98 7.53
CA HIS A 32 4.58 0.22 7.48
C HIS A 32 3.89 1.45 8.08
N ALA A 33 2.60 1.63 7.83
CA ALA A 33 1.82 2.69 8.47
C ALA A 33 1.80 2.55 10.00
N LEU A 34 1.68 1.32 10.53
CA LEU A 34 1.78 1.07 11.97
C LEU A 34 3.17 1.40 12.52
N GLN A 35 4.23 1.03 11.81
CA GLN A 35 5.60 1.39 12.19
C GLN A 35 5.82 2.91 12.23
N ILE A 36 5.28 3.65 11.26
CA ILE A 36 5.30 5.11 11.25
C ILE A 36 4.58 5.68 12.49
N GLU A 37 3.39 5.15 12.81
CA GLU A 37 2.61 5.60 13.97
C GLU A 37 3.33 5.34 15.30
N ASN A 38 4.02 4.19 15.41
CA ASN A 38 4.78 3.81 16.61
C ASN A 38 6.17 4.46 16.68
N GLY A 39 6.63 5.14 15.62
CA GLY A 39 7.99 5.68 15.55
C GLY A 39 9.07 4.64 15.24
N GLU A 40 8.68 3.45 14.80
CA GLU A 40 9.54 2.29 14.52
C GLU A 40 10.10 2.29 13.08
N ASN A 41 9.69 3.23 12.21
CA ASN A 41 10.20 3.38 10.84
C ASN A 41 11.64 3.94 10.74
N GLY A 42 12.37 3.99 11.87
CA GLY A 42 13.76 4.44 11.95
C GLY A 42 13.95 5.87 12.47
N ASN A 43 15.21 6.29 12.65
CA ASN A 43 15.56 7.55 13.33
C ASN A 43 16.25 8.61 12.45
N GLY A 44 16.51 8.30 11.18
CA GLY A 44 17.13 9.24 10.23
C GLY A 44 16.21 10.41 9.84
N LEU A 45 16.77 11.40 9.16
CA LEU A 45 16.02 12.57 8.69
C LEU A 45 14.85 12.19 7.77
N LEU A 46 15.05 11.22 6.88
CA LEU A 46 14.00 10.71 6.01
C LEU A 46 12.86 10.06 6.79
N ALA A 47 13.17 9.24 7.81
CA ALA A 47 12.16 8.62 8.66
C ALA A 47 11.34 9.67 9.44
N LYS A 48 12.00 10.74 9.92
CA LYS A 48 11.31 11.87 10.56
C LYS A 48 10.42 12.64 9.58
N TRP A 49 10.88 12.88 8.37
CA TRP A 49 10.10 13.54 7.32
C TRP A 49 8.88 12.70 6.90
N GLU A 50 9.06 11.39 6.76
CA GLU A 50 7.98 10.45 6.47
C GLU A 50 6.89 10.49 7.56
N ARG A 51 7.28 10.44 8.84
CA ARG A 51 6.33 10.59 9.95
C ARG A 51 5.59 11.93 9.89
N PHE A 52 6.31 13.03 9.63
CA PHE A 52 5.69 14.36 9.51
C PHE A 52 4.61 14.40 8.43
N VAL A 53 4.92 13.91 7.22
CA VAL A 53 3.96 13.88 6.11
C VAL A 53 2.77 12.97 6.44
N TYR A 54 3.02 11.79 6.99
CA TYR A 54 1.98 10.84 7.38
C TYR A 54 0.98 11.45 8.37
N PHE A 55 1.45 12.03 9.48
CA PHE A 55 0.57 12.63 10.49
C PHE A 55 -0.20 13.83 9.96
N LYS A 56 0.44 14.66 9.11
CA LYS A 56 -0.25 15.79 8.47
C LYS A 56 -1.39 15.31 7.58
N GLY A 57 -1.15 14.30 6.74
CA GLY A 57 -2.16 13.71 5.87
C GLY A 57 -3.29 13.05 6.66
N ARG A 58 -2.97 12.25 7.68
CA ARG A 58 -3.94 11.61 8.57
C ARG A 58 -4.85 12.63 9.25
N ASN A 59 -4.30 13.73 9.74
CA ASN A 59 -5.08 14.80 10.37
C ASN A 59 -5.99 15.49 9.37
N ALA A 60 -5.50 15.84 8.18
CA ALA A 60 -6.33 16.42 7.12
C ALA A 60 -7.51 15.50 6.75
N PHE A 61 -7.25 14.20 6.59
CA PHE A 61 -8.30 13.22 6.31
C PHE A 61 -9.34 13.13 7.44
N LYS A 62 -8.90 13.10 8.71
CA LYS A 62 -9.81 13.10 9.86
C LYS A 62 -10.66 14.37 9.91
N THR A 63 -10.06 15.52 9.65
CA THR A 63 -10.77 16.81 9.58
C THR A 63 -11.85 16.77 8.50
N ILE A 64 -11.52 16.35 7.29
CA ILE A 64 -12.49 16.23 6.18
C ILE A 64 -13.61 15.25 6.55
N LYS A 65 -13.28 14.07 7.08
CA LYS A 65 -14.29 13.08 7.50
C LYS A 65 -15.19 13.61 8.63
N GLY A 66 -14.66 14.43 9.52
CA GLY A 66 -15.42 15.10 10.58
C GLY A 66 -16.36 16.18 10.06
N PHE A 67 -16.02 16.86 8.96
CA PHE A 67 -16.89 17.84 8.30
C PHE A 67 -18.01 17.22 7.47
N VAL A 68 -17.83 15.98 6.99
CA VAL A 68 -18.81 15.26 6.16
C VAL A 68 -19.87 14.51 7.00
N LYS A 69 -19.71 14.48 8.33
CA LYS A 69 -20.67 13.84 9.26
C LYS A 69 -21.66 14.87 9.81
#